data_AF-A0A151P8L7-F1
#
_entry.id   AF-A0A151P8L7-F1
#
_cell.length_a   1.000
_cell.length_b   1.000
_cell.length_c   1.000
_cell.angle_alpha   90.00
_cell.angle_beta   90.00
_cell.angle_gamma   90.00
#
_symmetry.space_group_name_H-M   'P 1'
#
loop_
_entity.id
_entity.type
_entity.pdbx_description
1 polymer ?
#
loop_
_entity_poly.entity_id
_entity_poly.type
_entity_poly.pdbx_seq_one_letter_code
_entity_poly.pdbx_strand_id
1 'polypeptide(L)'
;MEQQCRLLPSSCDWFLYSHVSLWWVFGGGTQLTVLGQPKASPTVHLFPPSSEEVSSKSKATLVCLMDSFYPSPVQVTWKADGTTITSGVETTKPAKQSDNKYMAGSYLALSASDWKSHETYTCQVTHDGKSIEKTLKRSECS
;
A
#
# COMPACT_ATOMS: atom_id res chain seq x y z
N MET A 1 10.70 17.00 -44.56
CA MET A 1 10.44 15.64 -44.04
C MET A 1 11.79 14.98 -43.89
N GLU A 2 12.35 15.04 -42.69
CA GLU A 2 13.55 14.27 -42.37
C GLU A 2 13.25 13.44 -41.13
N GLN A 3 13.52 12.15 -41.24
CA GLN A 3 13.38 11.19 -40.16
C GLN A 3 14.79 10.85 -39.69
N GLN A 4 15.18 11.34 -38.52
CA GLN A 4 16.43 10.91 -37.90
C GLN A 4 16.10 10.00 -36.72
N CYS A 5 16.40 8.70 -36.85
CA CYS A 5 16.31 7.75 -35.74
C CYS A 5 17.44 8.00 -34.74
N ARG A 6 17.10 8.26 -33.47
CA ARG A 6 18.01 7.98 -32.34
C ARG A 6 17.48 6.80 -31.56
N LEU A 7 18.30 5.75 -31.48
CA LEU A 7 18.06 4.60 -30.62
C LEU A 7 18.46 4.95 -29.18
N LEU A 8 17.54 4.80 -28.23
CA LEU A 8 17.84 4.57 -26.81
C LEU A 8 17.04 3.37 -26.29
N PRO A 9 17.61 2.61 -25.35
CA PRO A 9 17.16 1.26 -25.04
C PRO A 9 15.92 1.30 -24.14
N SER A 10 14.86 0.61 -24.58
CA SER A 10 13.78 0.00 -23.77
C SER A 10 12.35 0.57 -23.74
N SER A 11 11.98 1.68 -24.41
CA SER A 11 10.55 1.97 -24.69
C SER A 11 10.34 2.99 -25.82
N CYS A 12 9.38 2.72 -26.70
CA CYS A 12 8.95 3.64 -27.77
C CYS A 12 7.67 4.37 -27.35
N ASP A 13 7.76 5.67 -27.08
CA ASP A 13 6.60 6.57 -27.04
C ASP A 13 6.60 7.45 -28.29
N TRP A 14 5.46 7.48 -29.02
CA TRP A 14 5.30 8.25 -30.25
C TRP A 14 4.60 9.59 -29.97
N PHE A 15 5.18 10.71 -30.43
CA PHE A 15 4.55 12.03 -30.32
C PHE A 15 4.41 12.70 -31.70
N LEU A 16 3.21 13.21 -32.00
CA LEU A 16 2.92 14.07 -33.14
C LEU A 16 3.06 15.54 -32.75
N TYR A 17 3.77 16.32 -33.58
CA TYR A 17 4.17 17.69 -33.29
C TYR A 17 3.26 18.71 -33.98
N SER A 18 2.62 19.60 -33.21
CA SER A 18 2.08 20.87 -33.73
C SER A 18 2.18 21.96 -32.66
N HIS A 19 2.48 23.18 -33.09
CA HIS A 19 3.19 24.18 -32.30
C HIS A 19 2.27 25.34 -31.89
N VAL A 20 1.57 25.29 -30.74
CA VAL A 20 1.04 26.50 -30.05
C VAL A 20 0.82 26.24 -28.55
N SER A 21 1.38 27.09 -27.69
CA SER A 21 1.31 27.16 -26.20
C SER A 21 2.49 26.56 -25.44
N LEU A 22 3.21 27.42 -24.69
CA LEU A 22 4.50 27.17 -24.00
C LEU A 22 4.41 26.34 -22.70
N TRP A 23 3.30 25.64 -22.47
CA TRP A 23 3.08 24.87 -21.23
C TRP A 23 2.52 23.50 -21.59
N TRP A 24 3.24 22.46 -21.20
CA TRP A 24 2.77 21.08 -21.34
C TRP A 24 1.69 20.83 -20.29
N VAL A 25 0.45 20.65 -20.74
CA VAL A 25 -0.67 20.24 -19.88
C VAL A 25 -0.95 18.77 -20.16
N PHE A 26 -0.70 17.91 -19.17
CA PHE A 26 -1.14 16.51 -19.20
C PHE A 26 -2.47 16.40 -18.45
N GLY A 27 -3.39 15.57 -18.95
CA GLY A 27 -4.59 15.20 -18.19
C GLY A 27 -4.24 14.36 -16.95
N GLY A 28 -5.12 14.30 -15.95
CA GLY A 28 -4.89 13.56 -14.70
C GLY A 28 -4.82 12.03 -14.83
N GLY A 29 -4.95 11.48 -16.04
CA GLY A 29 -5.04 10.05 -16.31
C GLY A 29 -6.39 9.45 -15.95
N THR A 30 -6.72 8.28 -16.53
CA THR A 30 -7.92 7.51 -16.19
C THR A 30 -7.51 6.06 -15.97
N GLN A 31 -7.83 5.50 -14.81
CA GLN A 31 -7.59 4.08 -14.52
C GLN A 31 -8.80 3.27 -14.99
N LEU A 32 -8.60 2.44 -16.02
CA LEU A 32 -9.62 1.51 -16.51
C LEU A 32 -9.44 0.14 -15.84
N THR A 33 -10.50 -0.38 -15.24
CA THR A 33 -10.56 -1.75 -14.69
C THR A 33 -11.58 -2.55 -15.49
N VAL A 34 -11.15 -3.65 -16.11
CA VAL A 34 -12.03 -4.54 -16.89
C VAL A 34 -12.75 -5.51 -15.95
N LEU A 35 -14.07 -5.41 -15.84
CA LEU A 35 -14.91 -6.14 -14.88
C LEU A 35 -15.02 -7.67 -15.13
N GLY A 36 -14.24 -8.23 -16.04
CA GLY A 36 -14.31 -9.66 -16.39
C GLY A 36 -13.61 -10.60 -15.40
N GLN A 37 -12.74 -10.08 -14.54
CA GLN A 37 -12.02 -10.87 -13.54
C GLN A 37 -12.86 -11.01 -12.25
N PRO A 38 -12.94 -12.22 -11.65
CA PRO A 38 -13.61 -12.42 -10.37
C PRO A 38 -13.01 -11.55 -9.26
N LYS A 39 -13.86 -10.95 -8.44
CA LYS A 39 -13.42 -10.22 -7.24
C LYS A 39 -12.79 -11.18 -6.24
N ALA A 40 -11.69 -10.74 -5.63
CA ALA A 40 -10.95 -11.49 -4.63
C ALA A 40 -10.66 -10.59 -3.43
N SER A 41 -11.09 -11.01 -2.24
CA SER A 41 -10.79 -10.31 -0.99
C SER A 41 -9.33 -10.52 -0.57
N PRO A 42 -8.68 -9.52 0.04
CA PRO A 42 -7.29 -9.62 0.46
C PRO A 42 -7.09 -10.67 1.54
N THR A 43 -6.00 -11.43 1.43
CA THR A 43 -5.44 -12.13 2.59
C THR A 43 -4.63 -11.13 3.39
N VAL A 44 -5.01 -10.92 4.65
CA VAL A 44 -4.37 -9.93 5.52
C VAL A 44 -3.47 -10.63 6.53
N HIS A 45 -2.21 -10.23 6.57
CA HIS A 45 -1.21 -10.67 7.54
C HIS A 45 -0.74 -9.46 8.35
N LEU A 46 -0.70 -9.60 9.67
CA LEU A 46 -0.26 -8.57 10.59
C LEU A 46 0.95 -9.08 11.37
N PHE A 47 2.04 -8.32 11.34
CA PHE A 47 3.31 -8.68 11.96
C PHE A 47 3.65 -7.68 13.07
N PRO A 48 4.14 -8.17 14.24
CA PRO A 48 4.63 -7.30 15.30
C PRO A 48 5.97 -6.66 14.92
N PRO A 49 6.41 -5.64 15.66
CA PRO A 49 7.79 -5.16 15.60
C PRO A 49 8.78 -6.26 15.99
N SER A 50 10.01 -6.20 15.48
CA SER A 50 11.05 -7.12 15.94
C SER A 50 11.54 -6.75 17.34
N SER A 51 11.89 -7.74 18.16
CA SER A 51 12.39 -7.53 19.52
C SER A 51 13.64 -6.66 19.57
N GLU A 52 14.52 -6.76 18.58
CA GLU A 52 15.73 -5.94 18.43
C GLU A 52 15.40 -4.49 18.10
N GLU A 53 14.38 -4.23 17.28
CA GLU A 53 13.94 -2.86 16.97
C GLU A 53 13.47 -2.15 18.24
N VAL A 54 12.64 -2.84 19.04
CA VAL A 54 12.07 -2.31 20.28
C VAL A 54 13.15 -2.11 21.34
N SER A 55 14.04 -3.08 21.51
CA SER A 55 15.02 -3.08 22.61
C SER A 55 16.25 -2.23 22.31
N SER A 56 16.78 -2.30 21.08
CA SER A 56 18.06 -1.67 20.73
C SER A 56 17.89 -0.30 20.06
N LYS A 57 16.79 -0.08 19.32
CA LYS A 57 16.55 1.16 18.58
C LYS A 57 15.48 2.05 19.21
N SER A 58 14.80 1.58 20.27
CA SER A 58 13.69 2.29 20.92
C SER A 58 12.56 2.69 19.96
N LYS A 59 12.34 1.87 18.93
CA LYS A 59 11.33 2.07 17.89
C LYS A 59 10.50 0.81 17.72
N ALA A 60 9.32 0.94 17.14
CA ALA A 60 8.44 -0.18 16.85
C ALA A 60 7.73 0.04 15.52
N THR A 61 7.89 -0.89 14.58
CA THR A 61 7.18 -0.85 13.30
C THR A 61 6.29 -2.08 13.15
N LEU A 62 4.97 -1.87 13.13
CA LEU A 62 4.03 -2.93 12.74
C LEU A 62 3.87 -2.96 11.22
N VAL A 63 3.66 -4.16 10.67
CA VAL A 63 3.48 -4.36 9.23
C VAL A 63 2.18 -5.10 8.96
N CYS A 64 1.32 -4.51 8.14
CA CYS A 64 0.11 -5.13 7.63
C CYS A 64 0.24 -5.38 6.12
N LEU A 65 0.37 -6.65 5.75
CA LEU A 65 0.46 -7.09 4.36
C LEU A 65 -0.93 -7.50 3.87
N MET A 66 -1.35 -6.93 2.73
CA MET A 66 -2.59 -7.29 2.04
C MET A 66 -2.20 -7.94 0.73
N ASP A 67 -2.48 -9.23 0.59
CA ASP A 67 -2.05 -10.03 -0.54
C ASP A 67 -3.23 -10.54 -1.38
N SER A 68 -2.99 -10.76 -2.67
CA SER A 68 -3.89 -11.48 -3.57
C SER A 68 -5.32 -10.90 -3.68
N PHE A 69 -5.48 -9.57 -3.72
CA PHE A 69 -6.80 -8.93 -3.86
C PHE A 69 -7.10 -8.39 -5.27
N TYR A 70 -8.38 -8.29 -5.61
CA TYR A 70 -8.86 -7.68 -6.84
C TYR A 70 -10.32 -7.22 -6.72
N PRO A 71 -10.71 -6.04 -7.25
CA PRO A 71 -9.87 -5.03 -7.92
C PRO A 71 -9.10 -4.15 -6.93
N SER A 72 -8.25 -3.26 -7.42
CA SER A 72 -7.69 -2.13 -6.65
C SER A 72 -8.71 -0.98 -6.61
N PRO A 73 -8.83 -0.15 -5.54
CA PRO A 73 -7.94 -0.01 -4.38
C PRO A 73 -8.42 -0.70 -3.09
N VAL A 74 -7.53 -0.71 -2.08
CA VAL A 74 -7.83 -1.04 -0.68
C VAL A 74 -7.66 0.20 0.20
N GLN A 75 -8.40 0.26 1.30
CA GLN A 75 -8.25 1.29 2.33
C GLN A 75 -7.81 0.63 3.64
N VAL A 76 -6.86 1.23 4.34
CA VAL A 76 -6.33 0.69 5.60
C VAL A 76 -6.59 1.66 6.74
N THR A 77 -7.01 1.15 7.88
CA THR A 77 -7.18 1.90 9.13
C THR A 77 -6.48 1.14 10.25
N TRP A 78 -5.60 1.83 10.97
CA TRP A 78 -4.93 1.28 12.14
C TRP A 78 -5.68 1.67 13.40
N LYS A 79 -5.70 0.78 14.39
CA LYS A 79 -6.23 1.06 15.74
C LYS A 79 -5.28 0.53 16.81
N ALA A 80 -5.11 1.26 17.90
CA ALA A 80 -4.57 0.74 19.15
C ALA A 80 -5.67 0.73 20.22
N ASP A 81 -5.88 -0.41 20.86
CA ASP A 81 -6.93 -0.62 21.86
C ASP A 81 -8.31 -0.11 21.39
N GLY A 82 -8.61 -0.34 20.11
CA GLY A 82 -9.85 0.07 19.45
C GLY A 82 -9.91 1.54 18.99
N THR A 83 -8.93 2.36 19.37
CA THR A 83 -8.86 3.78 18.97
C THR A 83 -8.06 3.96 17.69
N THR A 84 -8.63 4.65 16.71
CA THR A 84 -7.98 4.88 15.40
C THR A 84 -6.68 5.68 15.52
N ILE A 85 -5.64 5.22 14.83
CA ILE A 85 -4.34 5.89 14.70
C ILE A 85 -4.10 6.25 13.23
N THR A 86 -3.66 7.49 13.00
CA THR A 86 -3.27 8.00 11.67
C THR A 86 -1.82 8.47 11.62
N SER A 87 -1.23 8.84 12.75
CA SER A 87 0.17 9.26 12.83
C SER A 87 1.10 8.08 12.60
N GLY A 88 2.15 8.27 11.80
CA GLY A 88 3.15 7.24 11.50
C GLY A 88 2.65 6.12 10.58
N VAL A 89 1.47 6.28 9.98
CA VAL A 89 0.90 5.32 9.03
C VAL A 89 1.38 5.64 7.62
N GLU A 90 2.02 4.66 6.98
CA GLU A 90 2.44 4.72 5.59
C GLU A 90 1.88 3.53 4.82
N THR A 91 1.19 3.76 3.70
CA THR A 91 0.57 2.69 2.90
C THR A 91 1.06 2.76 1.46
N THR A 92 1.55 1.64 0.95
CA THR A 92 2.08 1.56 -0.42
C THR A 92 0.94 1.61 -1.45
N LYS A 93 1.25 2.08 -2.65
CA LYS A 93 0.36 1.86 -3.80
C LYS A 93 0.24 0.35 -4.08
N PRO A 94 -0.95 -0.17 -4.45
CA PRO A 94 -1.09 -1.57 -4.85
C PRO A 94 -0.20 -1.91 -6.04
N ALA A 95 0.59 -2.97 -5.90
CA ALA A 95 1.43 -3.53 -6.95
C ALA A 95 0.74 -4.76 -7.55
N LYS A 96 0.72 -4.86 -8.89
CA LYS A 96 0.13 -6.00 -9.58
C LYS A 96 1.09 -7.21 -9.52
N GLN A 97 0.56 -8.37 -9.15
CA GLN A 97 1.27 -9.65 -9.06
C GLN A 97 1.13 -10.44 -10.37
N SER A 98 1.92 -11.51 -10.51
CA SER A 98 1.93 -12.39 -11.69
C SER A 98 0.61 -13.12 -11.93
N ASP A 99 -0.20 -13.33 -10.89
CA ASP A 99 -1.53 -13.94 -10.96
C ASP A 99 -2.65 -12.93 -11.34
N ASN A 100 -2.29 -11.72 -11.76
CA ASN A 100 -3.18 -10.60 -12.07
C ASN A 100 -4.00 -10.07 -10.88
N LYS A 101 -3.59 -10.36 -9.65
CA LYS A 101 -4.12 -9.70 -8.45
C LYS A 101 -3.17 -8.62 -7.96
N TYR A 102 -3.51 -8.01 -6.84
CA TYR A 102 -2.76 -6.93 -6.24
C TYR A 102 -2.26 -7.31 -4.84
N MET A 103 -1.11 -6.74 -4.49
CA MET A 103 -0.55 -6.73 -3.15
C MET A 103 -0.28 -5.30 -2.71
N ALA A 104 -0.44 -5.01 -1.43
CA ALA A 104 -0.06 -3.74 -0.82
C ALA A 104 0.46 -3.98 0.60
N GLY A 105 1.24 -3.03 1.13
CA GLY A 105 1.69 -3.00 2.52
C GLY A 105 1.25 -1.73 3.22
N SER A 106 0.91 -1.82 4.49
CA SER A 106 0.73 -0.68 5.39
C SER A 106 1.64 -0.85 6.59
N TYR A 107 2.28 0.24 7.00
CA TYR A 107 3.27 0.28 8.07
C TYR A 107 2.81 1.28 9.13
N LEU A 108 2.89 0.90 10.39
CA LEU A 108 2.63 1.79 11.52
C LEU A 108 3.90 1.93 12.34
N ALA A 109 4.53 3.11 12.27
CA ALA A 109 5.73 3.44 13.02
C ALA A 109 5.37 4.13 14.34
N LEU A 110 5.91 3.59 15.44
CA LEU A 110 5.67 4.04 16.82
C LEU A 110 7.00 4.15 17.58
N SER A 111 6.97 4.84 18.72
CA SER A 111 8.03 4.70 19.71
C SER A 111 7.90 3.37 20.45
N ALA A 112 9.00 2.86 21.02
CA ALA A 112 8.94 1.66 21.86
C ALA A 112 8.04 1.84 23.10
N SER A 113 7.89 3.07 23.59
CA SER A 113 7.00 3.41 24.71
C SER A 113 5.53 3.29 24.31
N ASP A 114 5.14 3.85 23.17
CA ASP A 114 3.77 3.78 22.66
C ASP A 114 3.38 2.34 22.32
N TRP A 115 4.31 1.59 21.72
CA TRP A 115 4.13 0.16 21.49
C TRP A 115 3.77 -0.58 22.78
N LYS A 116 4.49 -0.30 23.87
CA LYS A 116 4.31 -0.94 25.18
C LYS A 116 3.09 -0.42 25.96
N SER A 117 2.61 0.79 25.69
CA SER A 117 1.48 1.39 26.41
C SER A 117 0.13 0.80 26.02
N HIS A 118 0.06 0.14 24.86
CA HIS A 118 -1.14 -0.52 24.36
C HIS A 118 -0.99 -2.04 24.38
N GLU A 119 -2.12 -2.75 24.46
CA GLU A 119 -2.13 -4.21 24.46
C GLU A 119 -2.50 -4.77 23.09
N THR A 120 -3.38 -4.08 22.36
CA THR A 120 -3.89 -4.57 21.07
C THR A 120 -3.65 -3.58 19.95
N TYR A 121 -3.26 -4.11 18.79
CA TYR A 121 -3.11 -3.36 17.56
C TYR A 121 -3.89 -4.04 16.45
N THR A 122 -4.72 -3.28 15.74
CA THR A 122 -5.58 -3.78 14.68
C THR A 122 -5.26 -3.11 13.36
N CYS A 123 -5.06 -3.92 12.32
CA CYS A 123 -5.10 -3.49 10.94
C CYS A 123 -6.48 -3.83 10.36
N GLN A 124 -7.29 -2.81 10.09
CA GLN A 124 -8.57 -2.93 9.40
C GLN A 124 -8.39 -2.59 7.93
N VAL A 125 -8.67 -3.54 7.05
CA VAL A 125 -8.56 -3.40 5.61
C VAL A 125 -9.96 -3.40 5.01
N THR A 126 -10.33 -2.35 4.29
CA THR A 126 -11.59 -2.25 3.56
C THR A 126 -11.34 -2.43 2.07
N HIS A 127 -12.00 -3.41 1.48
CA HIS A 127 -11.88 -3.80 0.08
C HIS A 127 -13.26 -4.11 -0.49
N ASP A 128 -13.63 -3.43 -1.59
CA ASP A 128 -14.94 -3.59 -2.25
C ASP A 128 -16.14 -3.49 -1.27
N GLY A 129 -16.07 -2.53 -0.34
CA GLY A 129 -17.11 -2.30 0.68
C GLY A 129 -17.15 -3.31 1.83
N LYS A 130 -16.25 -4.30 1.85
CA LYS A 130 -16.10 -5.27 2.94
C LYS A 130 -14.88 -4.96 3.79
N SER A 131 -15.00 -5.08 5.10
CA SER A 131 -13.88 -4.88 6.02
C SER A 131 -13.38 -6.20 6.60
N ILE A 132 -12.06 -6.33 6.67
CA ILE A 132 -11.34 -7.47 7.25
C ILE A 132 -10.41 -6.90 8.32
N GLU A 133 -10.50 -7.40 9.54
CA GLU A 133 -9.66 -6.98 10.65
C GLU A 133 -8.69 -8.09 11.04
N LYS A 134 -7.43 -7.71 11.25
CA LYS A 134 -6.43 -8.54 11.94
C LYS A 134 -5.97 -7.81 13.18
N THR A 135 -6.08 -8.48 14.31
CA THR A 135 -5.68 -7.95 15.62
C THR A 135 -4.50 -8.75 16.12
N LEU A 136 -3.51 -8.03 16.63
CA LEU A 136 -2.34 -8.56 17.29
C LEU A 136 -2.38 -8.11 18.75
N LYS A 137 -2.08 -9.04 19.66
CA LYS A 137 -1.86 -8.74 21.07
C LYS A 137 -0.38 -8.73 21.37
N ARG A 138 0.09 -7.63 21.96
CA ARG A 138 1.51 -7.45 22.28
C ARG A 138 2.02 -8.54 23.21
N SER A 139 1.24 -8.95 24.21
CA SER A 139 1.67 -9.98 25.17
C SER A 139 1.89 -11.36 24.56
N GLU A 140 1.27 -11.64 23.40
CA GLU A 140 1.37 -12.92 22.70
C GLU A 140 2.54 -12.96 21.70
N CYS A 141 3.27 -11.85 21.54
CA CYS A 141 4.37 -11.70 20.58
C CYS A 141 5.77 -11.80 21.22
N SER A 142 5.88 -12.47 22.38
CA SER A 142 7.10 -12.52 23.20
C SER A 142 7.91 -13.80 23.04
#